data_AF-A0A7C8F159-F1
#
_entry.id   AF-A0A7C8F159-F1
#
_cell.length_a   1.000
_cell.length_b   1.000
_cell.length_c   1.000
_cell.angle_alpha   90.00
_cell.angle_beta   90.00
_cell.angle_gamma   90.00
#
_symmetry.space_group_name_H-M   'P 1'
#
loop_
_entity.id
_entity.type
_entity.pdbx_description
1 polymer ?
#
loop_
_entity_poly.entity_id
_entity_poly.type
_entity_poly.pdbx_seq_one_letter_code
_entity_poly.pdbx_strand_id
1 'polypeptide(L)' 'MSFSCKNYDYNDDKCLMLKQECIPGRPGCVLEGRIALSEALTERIKALEQEKNSSKTNKK' A
#
# COMPACT_ATOMS: atom_id res chain seq x y z
N MET A 1 -14.04 16.87 3.73
CA MET A 1 -14.52 15.49 3.97
C MET A 1 -13.34 14.65 4.45
N SER A 2 -13.39 14.12 5.68
CA SER A 2 -12.37 13.21 6.21
C SER A 2 -12.63 11.80 5.69
N PHE A 3 -11.73 11.27 4.87
CA PHE A 3 -11.79 9.88 4.43
C PHE A 3 -11.31 8.98 5.59
N SER A 4 -12.15 8.08 6.07
CA SER A 4 -11.81 7.12 7.13
C SER A 4 -11.78 5.71 6.56
N CYS A 5 -10.57 5.16 6.42
CA CYS A 5 -10.36 3.82 5.89
C CYS A 5 -10.42 2.79 7.01
N LYS A 6 -11.28 1.78 6.90
CA LYS A 6 -11.33 0.65 7.86
C LYS A 6 -10.03 -0.16 7.91
N ASN A 7 -9.23 -0.09 6.85
CA ASN A 7 -7.97 -0.81 6.76
C ASN A 7 -6.78 0.00 7.30
N TYR A 8 -6.97 1.26 7.69
CA TYR A 8 -5.89 2.09 8.19
C TYR A 8 -5.66 1.83 9.68
N ASP A 9 -4.44 1.46 10.03
CA ASP A 9 -3.99 1.31 11.41
C ASP A 9 -3.40 2.62 11.93
N TYR A 10 -4.07 3.22 12.91
CA TYR A 10 -3.65 4.49 13.50
C TYR A 10 -2.45 4.38 14.44
N ASN A 11 -2.08 3.17 14.87
CA ASN A 11 -0.95 2.98 15.79
C ASN A 11 0.38 2.90 15.03
N ASP A 12 0.36 2.25 13.87
CA ASP A 12 1.56 1.87 13.13
C ASP A 12 1.62 2.53 11.73
N ASP A 13 0.61 3.33 11.36
CA ASP A 13 0.47 4.01 10.05
C ASP A 13 0.52 3.04 8.86
N LYS A 14 0.01 1.82 9.08
CA LYS A 14 0.00 0.75 8.08
C LYS A 14 -1.39 0.41 7.59
N CYS A 15 -1.46 -0.09 6.38
CA CYS A 15 -2.68 -0.67 5.84
C CYS A 15 -2.78 -2.13 6.33
N LEU A 16 -3.76 -2.45 7.17
CA LEU A 16 -4.03 -3.80 7.69
C LEU A 16 -4.31 -4.81 6.57
N MET A 17 -4.95 -4.36 5.48
CA MET A 17 -5.23 -5.19 4.31
C MET A 17 -3.96 -5.57 3.55
N LEU A 18 -3.06 -4.60 3.36
CA LEU A 18 -1.81 -4.80 2.64
C LEU A 18 -0.65 -5.16 3.56
N LYS A 19 -0.82 -5.13 4.88
CA LYS A 19 0.20 -5.36 5.92
C LYS A 19 1.53 -4.65 5.62
N GLN A 20 1.43 -3.41 5.15
CA GLN A 20 2.52 -2.56 4.68
C GLN A 20 2.16 -1.10 4.93
N GLU A 21 3.10 -0.19 4.67
CA GLU A 21 2.89 1.26 4.72
C GLU A 21 1.60 1.67 4.01
N CYS A 22 0.79 2.51 4.68
CA CYS A 22 -0.48 2.98 4.17
C CYS A 22 -0.28 4.11 3.16
N ILE A 23 -0.16 3.76 1.87
CA ILE A 23 0.01 4.75 0.81
C ILE A 23 -1.35 4.97 0.10
N PRO A 24 -1.97 6.17 0.20
CA PRO A 24 -3.23 6.45 -0.48
C PRO A 24 -3.08 6.35 -2.00
N GLY A 25 -4.01 5.67 -2.67
CA GLY A 25 -4.00 5.56 -4.14
C GLY A 25 -3.08 4.50 -4.72
N ARG A 26 -2.31 3.77 -3.89
CA ARG A 26 -1.46 2.66 -4.36
C ARG A 26 -2.28 1.52 -4.97
N PRO A 27 -1.68 0.69 -5.85
CA PRO A 27 -2.22 -0.60 -6.25
C PRO A 27 -2.82 -1.39 -5.09
N GLY A 28 -4.09 -1.77 -5.18
CA GLY A 28 -4.83 -2.49 -4.14
C GLY A 28 -5.42 -1.61 -3.03
N CYS A 29 -5.25 -0.28 -3.09
CA CYS A 29 -5.94 0.66 -2.20
C CYS A 29 -7.35 0.97 -2.71
N VAL A 30 -8.29 1.23 -1.81
CA VAL A 30 -9.66 1.65 -2.16
C VAL A 30 -9.73 3.02 -2.87
N LEU A 31 -8.61 3.75 -2.87
CA LEU A 31 -8.45 5.04 -3.55
C LEU A 31 -7.66 4.91 -4.87
N GLU A 32 -7.32 3.70 -5.30
CA GLU A 32 -6.70 3.46 -6.60
C GLU A 32 -7.54 4.12 -7.72
N GLY A 33 -6.88 4.90 -8.58
CA GLY A 33 -7.53 5.67 -9.65
C GLY A 33 -8.32 6.91 -9.20
N ARG A 34 -8.48 7.16 -7.90
CA ARG A 34 -9.13 8.37 -7.36
C ARG A 34 -8.13 9.45 -6.95
N ILE A 35 -6.88 9.06 -6.71
CA ILE A 35 -5.78 9.95 -6.35
C ILE A 35 -4.68 9.80 -7.39
N ALA A 36 -4.14 10.94 -7.83
CA ALA A 36 -2.97 10.96 -8.69
C ALA A 36 -1.72 10.69 -7.84
N LEU A 37 -0.99 9.64 -8.18
CA LEU A 37 0.32 9.37 -7.61
C LEU A 37 1.39 9.97 -8.52
N SER A 38 2.37 10.62 -7.91
CA SER A 38 3.57 11.03 -8.63
C SER A 38 4.39 9.81 -9.04
N GLU A 39 5.21 9.96 -10.09
CA GLU A 39 6.06 8.89 -10.62
C GLU A 39 6.99 8.32 -9.55
N ALA A 40 7.67 9.19 -8.80
CA ALA A 40 8.55 8.79 -7.69
C ALA A 40 7.84 7.98 -6.59
N LEU A 41 6.57 8.30 -6.29
CA LEU A 41 5.79 7.55 -5.30
C LEU A 41 5.39 6.17 -5.86
N THR A 42 5.03 6.13 -7.13
CA THR A 42 4.68 4.90 -7.85
C THR A 42 5.86 3.93 -7.89
N GLU A 43 7.07 4.42 -8.16
CA GLU A 43 8.29 3.59 -8.13
C GLU A 43 8.56 3.01 -6.75
N ARG A 44 8.43 3.82 -5.69
CA ARG A 44 8.59 3.36 -4.30
C ARG A 44 7.58 2.28 -3.94
N ILE A 45 6.31 2.46 -4.31
CA ILE A 45 5.28 1.44 -4.09
C ILE A 45 5.66 0.15 -4.81
N LYS A 46 6.06 0.25 -6.08
CA LYS A 46 6.41 -0.93 -6.89
C LYS A 46 7.55 -1.72 -6.26
N ALA A 47 8.56 -1.05 -5.72
CA ALA A 47 9.64 -1.69 -4.95
C ALA A 47 9.11 -2.43 -3.71
N LEU A 48 8.26 -1.77 -2.90
CA LEU A 48 7.64 -2.38 -1.71
C LEU A 48 6.80 -3.62 -2.05
N GLU A 49 6.14 -3.64 -3.20
CA GLU A 49 5.36 -4.80 -3.65
C GLU A 49 6.25 -5.94 -4.13
N GLN A 50 7.36 -5.63 -4.81
CA GLN A 50 8.33 -6.62 -5.24
C GLN A 50 9.02 -7.29 -4.05
N GLU A 51 9.43 -6.53 -3.01
CA GLU A 51 10.03 -7.10 -1.79
C GLU A 51 9.09 -8.08 -1.08
N LYS A 52 7.80 -7.76 -1.06
CA LYS A 52 6.77 -8.61 -0.45
C LYS A 52 6.53 -9.89 -1.25
N ASN A 53 6.63 -9.82 -2.58
CA ASN A 53 6.45 -10.98 -3.45
C ASN A 53 7.68 -11.90 -3.42
N SER A 54 8.90 -11.34 -3.38
CA SER A 54 10.14 -12.11 -3.23
C SER A 54 10.20 -12.89 -1.92
N SER A 55 9.54 -12.40 -0.87
CA SER A 55 9.45 -13.08 0.43
C SER A 55 8.49 -14.28 0.45
N LYS A 56 7.69 -14.50 -0.61
CA LYS A 56 6.75 -15.65 -0.70
C LYS A 56 7.26 -16.82 -1.53
N THR A 57 8.41 -16.71 -2.21
CA THR A 57 9.02 -17.83 -2.94
C THR A 57 9.95 -18.66 -2.04
N ASN A 58 9.53 -18.94 -0.80
CA ASN A 58 10.14 -20.00 -0.01
C ASN A 58 9.14 -20.59 0.98
N LYS A 59 8.11 -21.25 0.44
CA LYS A 59 7.36 -22.25 1.20
C LYS A 59 7.22 -23.50 0.34
N LYS A 60 8.32 -24.27 0.38
CA LYS A 60 8.48 -25.72 0.39
C LYS A 60 7.30 -26.55 -0.10
#